data_AF-A0AAF1C4D4-F1
#
_entry.id   AF-A0AAF1C4D4-F1
#
_cell.length_a   1.000
_cell.length_b   1.000
_cell.length_c   1.000
_cell.angle_alpha   90.00
_cell.angle_beta   90.00
_cell.angle_gamma   90.00
#
_symmetry.space_group_name_H-M   'P 1'
#
loop_
_entity.id
_entity.type
_entity.pdbx_description
1 polymer ?
#
loop_
_entity_poly.entity_id
_entity_poly.type
_entity_poly.pdbx_seq_one_letter_code
_entity_poly.pdbx_strand_id
1 'polypeptide(L)'
;MNEFSLEKISEKIHYGKTKEYFREVLSSYQNGNYRSAVVMLWSVAICDIVYKLQHLVDLYSDSSAQKILQEMTELQERNPKSSEWEIKIIEETHKRTNLIDEPEYQNLVYLQKQRHLSAHPILNRQRELHTPNKETVRSLLRNTLEDLLIKPPFYSQKILDEILEDISENRSMLNTKEKVKQYVESRYLNRLKPEIELSIFRSLWKIVFKLNDENCEKNRIVNFQTLEVISKKNVNQLYKKIQEERDYYSSISSEGNSLVYLVIYLATYSVLFDLLNDDAQMKIKHCIENNTIAKIFGWFIKGSLENHYHDLLNWFEKDNPKFESKLWKPLLEISDTSEWQDLFCKLVSTYYGFSLNFYQADDRFSEAIKPYLYLFNEKTLIFLLDKIEANNQTYYRGKSVEDHFLVYLRIKELFGDKFDFSSYPKFYKDEFMEQSIDTDF
;
A
#
# COMPACT_ATOMS: atom_id res chain seq x y z
N MET A 1 -19.52 -17.12 -24.80
CA MET A 1 -18.61 -16.00 -25.13
C MET A 1 -19.48 -14.79 -25.43
N ASN A 2 -19.46 -13.76 -24.58
CA ASN A 2 -20.17 -12.53 -24.90
C ASN A 2 -19.46 -11.84 -26.07
N GLU A 3 -20.19 -11.59 -27.15
CA GLU A 3 -19.69 -10.88 -28.32
C GLU A 3 -19.20 -9.48 -27.93
N PHE A 4 -18.02 -9.09 -28.41
CA PHE A 4 -17.42 -7.78 -28.13
C PHE A 4 -18.35 -6.66 -28.62
N SER A 5 -18.87 -5.82 -27.72
CA SER A 5 -19.73 -4.68 -28.04
C SER A 5 -18.94 -3.38 -27.99
N LEU A 6 -18.83 -2.73 -29.15
CA LEU A 6 -18.20 -1.42 -29.30
C LEU A 6 -18.93 -0.36 -28.46
N GLU A 7 -20.25 -0.45 -28.38
CA GLU A 7 -21.11 0.44 -27.59
C GLU A 7 -20.71 0.38 -26.11
N LYS A 8 -20.68 -0.82 -25.53
CA LYS A 8 -20.35 -1.00 -24.10
C LYS A 8 -18.94 -0.54 -23.75
N ILE A 9 -17.98 -0.75 -24.66
CA ILE A 9 -16.57 -0.41 -24.40
C ILE A 9 -16.32 1.08 -24.61
N SER A 10 -17.00 1.70 -25.58
CA SER A 10 -16.93 3.15 -25.80
C SER A 10 -17.37 3.96 -24.58
N GLU A 11 -18.18 3.38 -23.69
CA GLU A 11 -18.54 4.02 -22.42
C GLU A 11 -17.35 4.24 -21.48
N LYS A 12 -16.26 3.49 -21.65
CA LYS A 12 -15.01 3.59 -20.87
C LYS A 12 -14.01 4.63 -21.42
N ILE A 13 -14.32 5.32 -22.52
CA ILE A 13 -13.45 6.36 -23.07
C ILE A 13 -13.17 7.43 -22.02
N HIS A 14 -11.90 7.79 -21.85
CA HIS A 14 -11.44 8.59 -20.73
C HIS A 14 -11.96 10.04 -20.75
N TYR A 15 -11.92 10.70 -21.91
CA TYR A 15 -12.31 12.09 -22.07
C TYR A 15 -13.73 12.22 -22.62
N GLY A 16 -14.54 13.05 -21.98
CA GLY A 16 -15.92 13.30 -22.39
C GLY A 16 -16.04 13.78 -23.85
N LYS A 17 -15.17 14.69 -24.29
CA LYS A 17 -15.13 15.16 -25.69
C LYS A 17 -14.75 14.05 -26.66
N THR A 18 -13.72 13.24 -26.37
CA THR A 18 -13.37 12.08 -27.19
C THR A 18 -14.56 11.13 -27.31
N LYS A 19 -15.29 10.90 -26.22
CA LYS A 19 -16.47 10.04 -26.21
C LYS A 19 -17.60 10.59 -27.07
N GLU A 20 -17.83 11.90 -27.05
CA GLU A 20 -18.78 12.59 -27.94
C GLU A 20 -18.40 12.38 -29.41
N TYR A 21 -17.16 12.65 -29.79
CA TYR A 21 -16.70 12.46 -31.17
C TYR A 21 -16.73 10.97 -31.59
N PHE A 22 -16.41 10.05 -30.69
CA PHE A 22 -16.49 8.61 -30.98
C PHE A 22 -17.94 8.13 -31.23
N ARG A 23 -18.95 8.76 -30.61
CA ARG A 23 -20.35 8.45 -30.92
C ARG A 23 -20.71 8.75 -32.37
N GLU A 24 -20.12 9.79 -32.96
CA GLU A 24 -20.30 10.09 -34.39
C GLU A 24 -19.67 9.02 -35.28
N VAL A 25 -18.49 8.49 -34.88
CA VAL A 25 -17.83 7.35 -35.53
C VAL A 25 -18.72 6.12 -35.50
N LEU A 26 -19.27 5.81 -34.32
CA LEU A 26 -20.11 4.64 -34.13
C LEU A 26 -21.41 4.74 -34.94
N SER A 27 -22.04 5.92 -34.94
CA SER A 27 -23.23 6.20 -35.75
C SER A 27 -22.93 6.03 -37.26
N SER A 28 -21.78 6.53 -37.73
CA SER A 28 -21.36 6.37 -39.13
C SER A 28 -21.15 4.90 -39.48
N TYR A 29 -20.51 4.14 -38.60
CA TYR A 29 -20.29 2.70 -38.79
C TYR A 29 -21.62 1.92 -38.83
N GLN A 30 -22.53 2.18 -37.89
CA GLN A 30 -23.84 1.51 -37.80
C GLN A 30 -24.72 1.78 -39.02
N ASN A 31 -24.63 2.97 -39.61
CA ASN A 31 -25.36 3.36 -40.82
C ASN A 31 -24.68 2.90 -42.13
N GLY A 32 -23.58 2.14 -42.08
CA GLY A 32 -22.86 1.65 -43.27
C GLY A 32 -21.97 2.70 -43.95
N ASN A 33 -21.77 3.87 -43.32
CA ASN A 33 -20.90 4.94 -43.82
C ASN A 33 -19.43 4.66 -43.47
N TYR A 34 -18.89 3.52 -43.91
CA TYR A 34 -17.58 2.99 -43.51
C TYR A 34 -16.42 3.94 -43.79
N ARG A 35 -16.41 4.59 -44.96
CA ARG A 35 -15.41 5.59 -45.33
C ARG A 35 -15.39 6.76 -44.34
N SER A 36 -16.56 7.31 -44.04
CA SER A 36 -16.70 8.42 -43.10
C SER A 36 -16.32 8.02 -41.67
N ALA A 37 -16.69 6.80 -41.25
CA ALA A 37 -16.32 6.28 -39.95
C ALA A 37 -14.79 6.22 -39.78
N VAL A 38 -14.05 5.71 -40.78
CA VAL A 38 -12.58 5.64 -40.72
C VAL A 38 -11.93 7.01 -40.72
N VAL A 39 -12.39 7.94 -41.58
CA VAL A 39 -11.85 9.30 -41.63
C VAL A 39 -12.04 10.01 -40.29
N MET A 40 -13.21 9.87 -39.68
CA MET A 40 -13.50 10.50 -38.39
C MET A 40 -12.78 9.81 -37.22
N LEU A 41 -12.66 8.48 -37.23
CA LEU A 41 -11.94 7.73 -36.20
C LEU A 41 -10.49 8.20 -36.06
N TRP A 42 -9.82 8.50 -37.18
CA TRP A 42 -8.48 9.08 -37.18
C TRP A 42 -8.43 10.43 -36.44
N SER A 43 -9.36 11.34 -36.75
CA SER A 43 -9.44 12.63 -36.05
C SER A 43 -9.68 12.46 -34.55
N VAL A 44 -10.55 11.51 -34.16
CA VAL A 44 -10.80 11.18 -32.75
C VAL A 44 -9.52 10.69 -32.06
N ALA A 45 -8.75 9.81 -32.71
CA ALA A 45 -7.49 9.30 -32.16
C ALA A 45 -6.47 10.42 -31.93
N ILE A 46 -6.29 11.32 -32.90
CA ILE A 46 -5.37 12.45 -32.77
C ILE A 46 -5.80 13.41 -31.65
N CYS A 47 -7.09 13.77 -31.60
CA CYS A 47 -7.60 14.62 -30.53
C CYS A 47 -7.39 14.00 -29.15
N ASP A 48 -7.61 12.69 -29.01
CA ASP A 48 -7.41 12.00 -27.75
C ASP A 48 -5.94 12.00 -27.30
N ILE A 49 -4.99 11.78 -28.22
CA ILE A 49 -3.55 11.90 -27.93
C ILE A 49 -3.21 13.31 -27.44
N VAL A 50 -3.72 14.35 -28.11
CA VAL A 50 -3.51 15.74 -27.69
C VAL A 50 -4.05 15.97 -26.28
N TYR A 51 -5.26 15.50 -25.98
CA TYR A 51 -5.84 15.61 -24.63
C TYR A 51 -5.02 14.87 -23.58
N LYS A 52 -4.47 13.70 -23.90
CA LYS A 52 -3.60 12.94 -22.99
C LYS A 52 -2.28 13.65 -22.73
N LEU A 53 -1.62 14.16 -23.77
CA LEU A 53 -0.39 14.93 -23.62
C LEU A 53 -0.64 16.22 -22.82
N GLN A 54 -1.72 16.95 -23.11
CA GLN A 54 -2.06 18.17 -22.37
C GLN A 54 -2.33 17.87 -20.89
N HIS A 55 -3.04 16.78 -20.61
CA HIS A 55 -3.30 16.32 -19.26
C HIS A 55 -2.01 15.96 -18.49
N LEU A 56 -1.01 15.39 -19.17
CA LEU A 56 0.32 15.15 -18.59
C LEU A 56 1.05 16.46 -18.27
N VAL A 57 0.91 17.49 -19.10
CA VAL A 57 1.48 18.81 -18.83
C VAL A 57 0.78 19.48 -17.66
N ASP A 58 -0.54 19.57 -17.67
CA ASP A 58 -1.32 20.37 -16.73
C ASP A 58 -1.27 19.84 -15.29
N LEU A 59 -1.28 18.52 -15.13
CA LEU A 59 -1.36 17.89 -13.81
C LEU A 59 -0.01 17.43 -13.26
N TYR A 60 0.96 17.17 -14.13
CA TYR A 60 2.24 16.53 -13.75
C TYR A 60 3.47 17.29 -14.24
N SER A 61 3.31 18.41 -14.95
CA SER A 61 4.44 19.19 -15.50
C SER A 61 5.39 18.33 -16.36
N ASP A 62 4.84 17.37 -17.12
CA ASP A 62 5.64 16.44 -17.91
C ASP A 62 6.42 17.17 -19.03
N SER A 63 7.73 17.27 -18.87
CA SER A 63 8.61 17.99 -19.80
C SER A 63 8.71 17.35 -21.19
N SER A 64 8.53 16.03 -21.30
CA SER A 64 8.49 15.34 -22.59
C SER A 64 7.20 15.69 -23.33
N ALA A 65 6.05 15.58 -22.65
CA ALA A 65 4.75 15.93 -23.22
C ALA A 65 4.69 17.41 -23.62
N GLN A 66 5.23 18.30 -22.78
CA GLN A 66 5.29 19.74 -23.05
C GLN A 66 6.09 20.04 -24.31
N LYS A 67 7.27 19.43 -24.47
CA LYS A 67 8.09 19.60 -25.68
C LYS A 67 7.40 19.05 -26.93
N ILE A 68 6.75 17.88 -26.84
CA ILE A 68 6.01 17.32 -27.98
C ILE A 68 4.92 18.30 -28.43
N LEU A 69 4.09 18.79 -27.50
CA LEU A 69 3.01 19.73 -27.82
C LEU A 69 3.55 21.05 -28.40
N GLN A 70 4.64 21.57 -27.85
CA GLN A 70 5.28 22.78 -28.38
C GLN A 70 5.79 22.56 -29.81
N GLU A 71 6.51 21.46 -30.06
CA GLU A 71 7.02 21.11 -31.39
C GLU A 71 5.87 20.92 -32.40
N MET A 72 4.75 20.32 -32.01
CA MET A 72 3.57 20.16 -32.87
C MET A 72 2.89 21.50 -33.15
N THR A 73 2.80 22.38 -32.15
CA THR A 73 2.24 23.73 -32.29
C THR A 73 3.07 24.56 -33.28
N GLU A 74 4.40 24.55 -33.13
CA GLU A 74 5.31 25.23 -34.05
C GLU A 74 5.21 24.69 -35.48
N LEU A 75 5.01 23.38 -35.66
CA LEU A 75 4.78 22.78 -36.99
C LEU A 75 3.46 23.22 -37.62
N GLN A 76 2.39 23.28 -36.84
CA GLN A 76 1.10 23.77 -37.30
C GLN A 76 1.16 25.25 -37.68
N GLU A 77 1.83 26.08 -36.88
CA GLU A 77 2.00 27.51 -37.18
C GLU A 77 2.83 27.74 -38.45
N ARG A 78 3.90 26.97 -38.64
CA ARG A 78 4.74 27.06 -39.86
C ARG A 78 4.01 26.58 -41.12
N ASN A 79 3.20 25.52 -41.01
CA ASN A 79 2.49 24.91 -42.14
C ASN A 79 1.00 24.60 -41.82
N PRO A 80 0.12 25.61 -41.74
CA PRO A 80 -1.27 25.43 -41.26
C PRO A 80 -2.15 24.48 -42.08
N LYS A 81 -1.76 24.20 -43.34
CA LYS A 81 -2.51 23.31 -44.25
C LYS A 81 -1.95 21.88 -44.29
N SER A 82 -0.83 21.61 -43.63
CA SER A 82 -0.20 20.29 -43.64
C SER A 82 -0.79 19.40 -42.56
N SER A 83 -1.12 18.15 -42.90
CA SER A 83 -1.49 17.11 -41.93
C SER A 83 -0.29 16.32 -41.42
N GLU A 84 0.94 16.73 -41.75
CA GLU A 84 2.17 16.01 -41.37
C GLU A 84 2.38 15.95 -39.85
N TRP A 85 1.91 16.95 -39.11
CA TRP A 85 1.97 16.94 -37.65
C TRP A 85 1.16 15.79 -37.03
N GLU A 86 0.10 15.30 -37.69
CA GLU A 86 -0.78 14.25 -37.16
C GLU A 86 -0.06 12.90 -37.03
N ILE A 87 0.83 12.56 -37.97
CA ILE A 87 1.63 11.33 -37.83
C ILE A 87 2.80 11.55 -36.89
N LYS A 88 3.39 12.74 -36.92
CA LYS A 88 4.53 13.08 -36.08
C LYS A 88 4.17 13.09 -34.59
N ILE A 89 2.98 13.54 -34.21
CA ILE A 89 2.54 13.49 -32.82
C ILE A 89 2.42 12.03 -32.32
N ILE A 90 1.94 11.10 -33.15
CA ILE A 90 1.90 9.67 -32.80
C ILE A 90 3.31 9.12 -32.66
N GLU A 91 4.21 9.41 -33.60
CA GLU A 91 5.60 8.97 -33.55
C GLU A 91 6.33 9.47 -32.31
N GLU A 92 6.23 10.77 -32.01
CA GLU A 92 6.89 11.37 -30.86
C GLU A 92 6.27 10.88 -29.55
N THR A 93 4.95 10.66 -29.51
CA THR A 93 4.27 10.05 -28.37
C THR A 93 4.80 8.63 -28.12
N HIS A 94 4.95 7.81 -29.16
CA HIS A 94 5.51 6.47 -29.04
C HIS A 94 7.00 6.50 -28.61
N LYS A 95 7.82 7.39 -29.17
CA LYS A 95 9.27 7.43 -28.90
C LYS A 95 9.63 8.02 -27.53
N ARG A 96 8.88 9.02 -27.06
CA ARG A 96 9.27 9.87 -25.92
C ARG A 96 8.35 9.75 -24.72
N THR A 97 7.24 9.04 -24.88
CA THR A 97 6.31 8.72 -23.80
C THR A 97 6.04 7.23 -23.80
N ASN A 98 5.37 6.74 -22.77
CA ASN A 98 4.94 5.34 -22.71
C ASN A 98 3.40 5.22 -22.85
N LEU A 99 2.78 6.16 -23.57
CA LEU A 99 1.33 6.17 -23.82
C LEU A 99 0.89 5.15 -24.88
N ILE A 100 1.79 4.82 -25.81
CA ILE A 100 1.55 3.98 -26.98
C ILE A 100 2.75 3.02 -27.06
N ASP A 101 2.51 1.71 -27.08
CA ASP A 101 3.57 0.72 -27.32
C ASP A 101 3.76 0.40 -28.82
N GLU A 102 4.74 -0.44 -29.16
CA GLU A 102 5.05 -0.73 -30.57
C GLU A 102 3.86 -1.37 -31.34
N PRO A 103 3.18 -2.42 -30.84
CA PRO A 103 1.95 -2.93 -31.47
C PRO A 103 0.87 -1.87 -31.69
N GLU A 104 0.61 -1.03 -30.69
CA GLU A 104 -0.41 0.02 -30.74
C GLU A 104 -0.04 1.11 -31.73
N TYR A 105 1.25 1.47 -31.77
CA TYR A 105 1.81 2.39 -32.75
C TYR A 105 1.58 1.85 -34.18
N GLN A 106 1.85 0.57 -34.44
CA GLN A 106 1.61 -0.03 -35.76
C GLN A 106 0.11 -0.04 -36.13
N ASN A 107 -0.78 -0.28 -35.17
CA ASN A 107 -2.23 -0.22 -35.38
C ASN A 107 -2.69 1.20 -35.74
N LEU A 108 -2.17 2.24 -35.07
CA LEU A 108 -2.45 3.64 -35.38
C LEU A 108 -1.89 4.06 -36.75
N VAL A 109 -0.69 3.59 -37.11
CA VAL A 109 -0.13 3.77 -38.46
C VAL A 109 -1.01 3.09 -39.52
N TYR A 110 -1.56 1.92 -39.22
CA TYR A 110 -2.50 1.26 -40.13
C TYR A 110 -3.82 2.03 -40.28
N LEU A 111 -4.37 2.58 -39.19
CA LEU A 111 -5.53 3.46 -39.23
C LEU A 111 -5.27 4.68 -40.13
N GLN A 112 -4.10 5.32 -40.01
CA GLN A 112 -3.71 6.45 -40.85
C GLN A 112 -3.72 6.08 -42.34
N LYS A 113 -3.13 4.93 -42.69
CA LYS A 113 -3.11 4.42 -44.07
C LYS A 113 -4.53 4.22 -44.60
N GLN A 114 -5.42 3.63 -43.80
CA GLN A 114 -6.83 3.44 -44.18
C GLN A 114 -7.58 4.77 -44.33
N ARG A 115 -7.31 5.76 -43.46
CA ARG A 115 -7.84 7.12 -43.60
C ARG A 115 -7.35 7.78 -44.89
N HIS A 116 -6.06 7.64 -45.24
CA HIS A 116 -5.51 8.21 -46.46
C HIS A 116 -6.21 7.66 -47.71
N LEU A 117 -6.35 6.33 -47.80
CA LEU A 117 -7.08 5.68 -48.90
C LEU A 117 -8.56 6.08 -48.95
N SER A 118 -9.18 6.28 -47.79
CA SER A 118 -10.61 6.63 -47.67
C SER A 118 -10.90 8.10 -47.97
N ALA A 119 -9.95 9.01 -47.74
CA ALA A 119 -10.13 10.45 -47.91
C ALA A 119 -9.69 10.97 -49.29
N HIS A 120 -8.78 10.27 -49.97
CA HIS A 120 -8.19 10.73 -51.23
C HIS A 120 -8.50 9.76 -52.38
N PRO A 121 -8.93 10.26 -53.56
CA PRO A 121 -9.18 9.40 -54.71
C PRO A 121 -7.91 8.68 -55.12
N ILE A 122 -8.01 7.37 -55.32
CA ILE A 122 -6.90 6.62 -55.91
C ILE A 122 -6.90 6.97 -57.40
N LEU A 123 -5.74 7.34 -57.94
CA LEU A 123 -5.55 7.62 -59.37
C LEU A 123 -5.59 6.32 -60.21
N ASN A 124 -6.60 5.48 -59.99
CA ASN A 124 -6.94 4.36 -60.85
C ASN A 124 -7.87 4.84 -61.99
N ARG A 125 -8.12 3.98 -62.98
CA ARG A 125 -8.92 4.32 -64.18
C ARG A 125 -10.33 4.86 -63.88
N GLN A 126 -10.89 4.57 -62.71
CA GLN A 126 -12.26 4.95 -62.31
C GLN A 126 -12.30 6.13 -61.33
N ARG A 127 -11.15 6.57 -60.78
CA ARG A 127 -11.03 7.68 -59.81
C ARG A 127 -11.96 7.54 -58.60
N GLU A 128 -12.21 6.31 -58.17
CA GLU A 128 -13.08 6.02 -57.03
C GLU A 128 -12.33 6.15 -55.70
N LEU A 129 -13.09 6.48 -54.64
CA LEU A 129 -12.58 6.48 -53.27
C LEU A 129 -12.63 5.06 -52.71
N HIS A 130 -11.55 4.62 -52.07
CA HIS A 130 -11.52 3.32 -51.41
C HIS A 130 -12.54 3.29 -50.28
N THR A 131 -13.34 2.22 -50.24
CA THR A 131 -14.31 1.96 -49.16
C THR A 131 -13.91 0.68 -48.47
N PRO A 132 -13.36 0.75 -47.24
CA PRO A 132 -13.07 -0.44 -46.46
C PRO A 132 -14.35 -1.23 -46.17
N ASN A 133 -14.25 -2.55 -46.08
CA ASN A 133 -15.39 -3.39 -45.73
C ASN A 133 -15.75 -3.24 -44.22
N LYS A 134 -16.95 -3.72 -43.86
CA LYS A 134 -17.48 -3.63 -42.49
C LYS A 134 -16.52 -4.18 -41.43
N GLU A 135 -15.89 -5.33 -41.69
CA GLU A 135 -15.04 -6.01 -40.71
C GLU A 135 -13.71 -5.29 -40.51
N THR A 136 -13.13 -4.72 -41.59
CA THR A 136 -11.96 -3.86 -41.49
C THR A 136 -12.26 -2.64 -40.63
N VAL A 137 -13.40 -1.97 -40.86
CA VAL A 137 -13.79 -0.81 -40.04
C VAL A 137 -14.04 -1.22 -38.59
N ARG A 138 -14.73 -2.35 -38.35
CA ARG A 138 -14.95 -2.88 -37.00
C ARG A 138 -13.64 -3.13 -36.25
N SER A 139 -12.66 -3.72 -36.92
CA SER A 139 -11.32 -3.96 -36.39
C SER A 139 -10.61 -2.67 -36.02
N LEU A 140 -10.63 -1.67 -36.92
CA LEU A 140 -10.06 -0.34 -36.65
C LEU A 140 -10.70 0.31 -35.41
N LEU A 141 -12.04 0.30 -35.31
CA LEU A 141 -12.75 0.87 -34.16
C LEU A 141 -12.33 0.16 -32.85
N ARG A 142 -12.27 -1.17 -32.87
CA ARG A 142 -11.87 -1.96 -31.71
C ARG A 142 -10.44 -1.65 -31.28
N ASN A 143 -9.49 -1.73 -32.21
CA ASN A 143 -8.09 -1.50 -31.92
C ASN A 143 -7.90 -0.07 -31.40
N THR A 144 -8.44 0.95 -32.07
CA THR A 144 -8.32 2.34 -31.57
C THR A 144 -8.95 2.53 -30.19
N LEU A 145 -10.07 1.87 -29.88
CA LEU A 145 -10.65 1.89 -28.54
C LEU A 145 -9.70 1.28 -27.50
N GLU A 146 -9.24 0.05 -27.72
CA GLU A 146 -8.41 -0.72 -26.77
C GLU A 146 -6.99 -0.16 -26.64
N ASP A 147 -6.37 0.19 -27.76
CA ASP A 147 -4.98 0.65 -27.87
C ASP A 147 -4.82 2.08 -27.35
N LEU A 148 -5.88 2.89 -27.47
CA LEU A 148 -5.81 4.32 -27.18
C LEU A 148 -6.99 4.79 -26.32
N LEU A 149 -8.21 4.89 -26.85
CA LEU A 149 -9.25 5.79 -26.28
C LEU A 149 -9.70 5.43 -24.85
N ILE A 150 -9.69 4.14 -24.48
CA ILE A 150 -10.05 3.70 -23.13
C ILE A 150 -8.86 3.64 -22.18
N LYS A 151 -7.63 3.77 -22.70
CA LYS A 151 -6.43 3.81 -21.87
C LYS A 151 -6.33 5.12 -21.10
N PRO A 152 -5.91 5.08 -19.83
CA PRO A 152 -5.62 6.29 -19.09
C PRO A 152 -4.42 7.04 -19.71
N PRO A 153 -4.31 8.36 -19.50
CA PRO A 153 -3.17 9.18 -19.96
C PRO A 153 -1.84 8.86 -19.25
N PHE A 154 -1.70 7.72 -18.59
CA PHE A 154 -0.65 7.49 -17.60
C PHE A 154 0.19 6.25 -17.86
N TYR A 155 1.49 6.40 -17.67
CA TYR A 155 2.40 5.31 -17.37
C TYR A 155 2.70 5.32 -15.88
N SER A 156 2.10 4.37 -15.14
CA SER A 156 2.19 4.29 -13.68
C SER A 156 3.63 4.25 -13.14
N GLN A 157 4.59 3.81 -13.95
CA GLN A 157 6.00 3.76 -13.56
C GLN A 157 6.61 5.14 -13.35
N LYS A 158 6.29 6.15 -14.18
CA LYS A 158 6.88 7.49 -14.03
C LYS A 158 6.38 8.18 -12.76
N ILE A 159 5.08 8.05 -12.47
CA ILE A 159 4.49 8.55 -11.22
C ILE A 159 5.11 7.83 -10.02
N LEU A 160 5.32 6.51 -10.12
CA LEU A 160 6.00 5.77 -9.07
C LEU A 160 7.42 6.31 -8.85
N ASP A 161 8.20 6.51 -9.92
CA ASP A 161 9.56 7.00 -9.83
C ASP A 161 9.59 8.40 -9.17
N GLU A 162 8.69 9.30 -9.55
CA GLU A 162 8.52 10.62 -8.92
C GLU A 162 8.13 10.52 -7.43
N ILE A 163 7.20 9.63 -7.07
CA ILE A 163 6.81 9.41 -5.66
C ILE A 163 8.01 8.88 -4.87
N LEU A 164 8.73 7.89 -5.39
CA LEU A 164 9.87 7.26 -4.71
C LEU A 164 11.02 8.25 -4.50
N GLU A 165 11.31 9.08 -5.49
CA GLU A 165 12.32 10.14 -5.39
C GLU A 165 11.90 11.18 -4.34
N ASP A 166 10.67 11.69 -4.43
CA ASP A 166 10.16 12.75 -3.53
C ASP A 166 10.10 12.29 -2.07
N ILE A 167 9.61 11.07 -1.79
CA ILE A 167 9.58 10.55 -0.40
C ILE A 167 10.97 10.18 0.12
N SER A 168 11.90 9.83 -0.77
CA SER A 168 13.30 9.55 -0.41
C SER A 168 14.03 10.85 -0.02
N GLU A 169 13.85 11.92 -0.79
CA GLU A 169 14.44 13.23 -0.51
C GLU A 169 13.89 13.86 0.79
N ASN A 170 12.59 13.70 1.03
CA ASN A 170 11.91 14.31 2.18
C ASN A 170 11.88 13.42 3.44
N ARG A 171 12.67 12.34 3.48
CA ARG A 171 12.58 11.32 4.54
C ARG A 171 12.79 11.86 5.96
N SER A 172 13.64 12.87 6.15
CA SER A 172 13.88 13.47 7.46
C SER A 172 12.63 14.17 8.02
N MET A 173 11.83 14.79 7.14
CA MET A 173 10.55 15.40 7.48
C MET A 173 9.46 14.33 7.65
N LEU A 174 9.47 13.32 6.78
CA LEU A 174 8.53 12.19 6.75
C LEU A 174 8.88 11.10 7.78
N ASN A 175 9.02 11.50 9.04
CA ASN A 175 9.49 10.63 10.12
C ASN A 175 8.37 9.89 10.90
N THR A 176 7.08 10.09 10.55
CA THR A 176 5.95 9.37 11.16
C THR A 176 4.97 8.89 10.09
N LYS A 177 4.19 7.84 10.43
CA LYS A 177 3.14 7.29 9.54
C LYS A 177 2.12 8.35 9.13
N GLU A 178 1.74 9.22 10.06
CA GLU A 178 0.74 10.28 9.84
C GLU A 178 1.26 11.33 8.85
N LYS A 179 2.54 11.72 8.96
CA LYS A 179 3.15 12.67 8.03
C LYS A 179 3.27 12.08 6.63
N VAL A 180 3.72 10.83 6.50
CA VAL A 180 3.75 10.12 5.20
C VAL A 180 2.36 10.08 4.59
N LYS A 181 1.35 9.70 5.37
CA LYS A 181 -0.04 9.68 4.92
C LYS A 181 -0.49 11.04 4.38
N GLN A 182 -0.39 12.10 5.18
CA GLN A 182 -0.84 13.44 4.80
C GLN A 182 -0.12 13.94 3.54
N TYR A 183 1.19 13.70 3.46
CA TYR A 183 2.02 14.14 2.35
C TYR A 183 1.67 13.41 1.05
N VAL A 184 1.68 12.08 1.08
CA VAL A 184 1.44 11.26 -0.12
C VAL A 184 -0.01 11.39 -0.61
N GLU A 185 -0.99 11.47 0.30
CA GLU A 185 -2.39 11.69 -0.08
C GLU A 185 -2.59 13.06 -0.74
N SER A 186 -2.10 14.13 -0.13
CA SER A 186 -2.33 15.50 -0.61
C SER A 186 -1.61 15.80 -1.92
N ARG A 187 -0.37 15.30 -2.07
CA ARG A 187 0.47 15.58 -3.23
C ARG A 187 0.18 14.67 -4.42
N TYR A 188 -0.17 13.40 -4.16
CA TYR A 188 -0.33 12.39 -5.20
C TYR A 188 -1.71 11.73 -5.16
N LEU A 189 -2.03 10.93 -4.15
CA LEU A 189 -3.13 9.95 -4.22
C LEU A 189 -4.51 10.59 -4.39
N ASN A 190 -4.76 11.80 -3.87
CA ASN A 190 -6.07 12.46 -4.03
C ASN A 190 -6.41 12.80 -5.48
N ARG A 191 -5.41 12.82 -6.37
CA ARG A 191 -5.56 13.11 -7.81
C ARG A 191 -5.46 11.86 -8.67
N LEU A 192 -5.11 10.71 -8.08
CA LEU A 192 -4.96 9.45 -8.79
C LEU A 192 -6.28 8.67 -8.80
N LYS A 193 -6.47 7.90 -9.88
CA LYS A 193 -7.54 6.91 -9.96
C LYS A 193 -7.12 5.62 -9.25
N PRO A 194 -8.06 4.84 -8.69
CA PRO A 194 -7.74 3.60 -7.97
C PRO A 194 -6.89 2.61 -8.76
N GLU A 195 -7.06 2.53 -10.09
CA GLU A 195 -6.28 1.62 -10.93
C GLU A 195 -4.78 1.96 -10.93
N ILE A 196 -4.45 3.25 -10.87
CA ILE A 196 -3.06 3.73 -10.82
C ILE A 196 -2.49 3.46 -9.42
N GLU A 197 -3.27 3.71 -8.38
CA GLU A 197 -2.87 3.42 -7.00
C GLU A 197 -2.56 1.94 -6.81
N LEU A 198 -3.37 1.03 -7.37
CA LEU A 198 -3.11 -0.40 -7.35
C LEU A 198 -1.85 -0.79 -8.15
N SER A 199 -1.57 -0.11 -9.26
CA SER A 199 -0.32 -0.31 -9.99
C SER A 199 0.90 0.15 -9.17
N ILE A 200 0.80 1.27 -8.47
CA ILE A 200 1.86 1.77 -7.57
C ILE A 200 2.04 0.80 -6.40
N PHE A 201 0.94 0.33 -5.79
CA PHE A 201 0.94 -0.68 -4.74
C PHE A 201 1.68 -1.95 -5.16
N ARG A 202 1.37 -2.46 -6.36
CA ARG A 202 2.04 -3.64 -6.92
C ARG A 202 3.56 -3.46 -7.01
N SER A 203 4.03 -2.31 -7.47
CA SER A 203 5.47 -2.03 -7.54
C SER A 203 6.10 -1.84 -6.16
N LEU A 204 5.43 -1.13 -5.25
CA LEU A 204 5.88 -0.99 -3.87
C LEU A 204 5.97 -2.34 -3.15
N TRP A 205 5.06 -3.29 -3.44
CA TRP A 205 5.12 -4.64 -2.88
C TRP A 205 6.47 -5.31 -3.21
N LYS A 206 6.89 -5.24 -4.46
CA LYS A 206 8.20 -5.76 -4.89
C LYS A 206 9.35 -5.03 -4.19
N ILE A 207 9.30 -3.70 -4.11
CA ILE A 207 10.37 -2.89 -3.48
C ILE A 207 10.49 -3.22 -1.98
N VAL A 208 9.37 -3.36 -1.28
CA VAL A 208 9.33 -3.48 0.18
C VAL A 208 9.48 -4.93 0.65
N PHE A 209 9.00 -5.92 -0.11
CA PHE A 209 8.95 -7.31 0.36
C PHE A 209 9.81 -8.29 -0.45
N LYS A 210 10.34 -7.90 -1.62
CA LYS A 210 11.16 -8.77 -2.48
C LYS A 210 12.61 -8.29 -2.62
N LEU A 211 12.82 -7.01 -2.93
CA LEU A 211 14.16 -6.48 -3.21
C LEU A 211 14.91 -6.15 -1.93
N ASN A 212 16.22 -6.41 -1.92
CA ASN A 212 17.13 -6.21 -0.77
C ASN A 212 18.38 -5.38 -1.16
N ASP A 213 18.34 -4.61 -2.25
CA ASP A 213 19.45 -3.72 -2.60
C ASP A 213 19.58 -2.55 -1.62
N GLU A 214 20.74 -1.90 -1.62
CA GLU A 214 21.08 -0.82 -0.68
C GLU A 214 20.06 0.33 -0.70
N ASN A 215 19.56 0.69 -1.89
CA ASN A 215 18.57 1.76 -2.02
C ASN A 215 17.22 1.35 -1.41
N CYS A 216 16.80 0.10 -1.63
CA CYS A 216 15.60 -0.46 -1.02
C CYS A 216 15.71 -0.52 0.51
N GLU A 217 16.82 -1.03 1.07
CA GLU A 217 17.03 -1.07 2.52
C GLU A 217 17.03 0.33 3.12
N LYS A 218 17.73 1.27 2.48
CA LYS A 218 17.75 2.66 2.91
C LYS A 218 16.33 3.24 2.98
N ASN A 219 15.49 3.00 1.98
CA ASN A 219 14.14 3.60 1.85
C ASN A 219 12.99 2.74 2.40
N ARG A 220 13.26 1.54 2.96
CA ARG A 220 12.21 0.54 3.22
C ARG A 220 11.07 1.05 4.10
N ILE A 221 11.39 1.82 5.15
CA ILE A 221 10.39 2.37 6.09
C ILE A 221 9.40 3.29 5.37
N VAL A 222 9.88 4.28 4.62
CA VAL A 222 8.99 5.27 3.98
C VAL A 222 8.19 4.63 2.84
N ASN A 223 8.80 3.68 2.12
CA ASN A 223 8.13 2.90 1.08
C ASN A 223 7.05 2.00 1.66
N PHE A 224 7.32 1.35 2.80
CA PHE A 224 6.35 0.54 3.54
C PHE A 224 5.16 1.37 4.02
N GLN A 225 5.42 2.54 4.63
CA GLN A 225 4.35 3.44 5.08
C GLN A 225 3.51 3.95 3.92
N THR A 226 4.13 4.26 2.77
CA THR A 226 3.41 4.64 1.55
C THR A 226 2.53 3.49 1.04
N LEU A 227 3.04 2.26 1.05
CA LEU A 227 2.29 1.06 0.71
C LEU A 227 1.09 0.86 1.65
N GLU A 228 1.25 1.07 2.97
CA GLU A 228 0.15 1.00 3.95
C GLU A 228 -0.95 2.01 3.66
N VAL A 229 -0.58 3.26 3.29
CA VAL A 229 -1.55 4.32 2.94
C VAL A 229 -2.39 3.92 1.74
N ILE A 230 -1.76 3.42 0.66
CA ILE A 230 -2.46 2.96 -0.54
C ILE A 230 -3.35 1.75 -0.22
N SER A 231 -2.85 0.83 0.60
CA SER A 231 -3.59 -0.38 1.01
C SER A 231 -4.89 -0.01 1.74
N LYS A 232 -4.80 0.93 2.69
CA LYS A 232 -5.95 1.36 3.50
C LYS A 232 -7.03 2.03 2.66
N LYS A 233 -6.66 2.72 1.58
CA LYS A 233 -7.60 3.37 0.66
C LYS A 233 -8.30 2.38 -0.27
N ASN A 234 -7.66 1.25 -0.60
CA ASN A 234 -8.11 0.34 -1.67
C ASN A 234 -8.35 -1.12 -1.21
N VAL A 235 -8.64 -1.35 0.08
CA VAL A 235 -8.73 -2.67 0.72
C VAL A 235 -9.47 -3.73 -0.12
N ASN A 236 -10.69 -3.44 -0.57
CA ASN A 236 -11.51 -4.40 -1.33
C ASN A 236 -10.88 -4.78 -2.69
N GLN A 237 -10.30 -3.80 -3.38
CA GLN A 237 -9.70 -4.04 -4.70
C GLN A 237 -8.35 -4.75 -4.57
N LEU A 238 -7.63 -4.50 -3.48
CA LEU A 238 -6.35 -5.12 -3.16
C LEU A 238 -6.47 -6.64 -2.98
N TYR A 239 -7.48 -7.11 -2.23
CA TYR A 239 -7.74 -8.56 -2.09
C TYR A 239 -7.91 -9.25 -3.45
N LYS A 240 -8.75 -8.66 -4.31
CA LYS A 240 -9.00 -9.18 -5.64
C LYS A 240 -7.72 -9.19 -6.49
N LYS A 241 -6.95 -8.10 -6.45
CA LYS A 241 -5.71 -7.97 -7.23
C LYS A 241 -4.64 -8.98 -6.82
N ILE A 242 -4.48 -9.21 -5.52
CA ILE A 242 -3.54 -10.20 -4.99
C ILE A 242 -3.97 -11.62 -5.38
N GLN A 243 -5.26 -11.91 -5.35
CA GLN A 243 -5.80 -13.20 -5.79
C GLN A 243 -5.59 -13.43 -7.30
N GLU A 244 -5.80 -12.40 -8.13
CA GLU A 244 -5.58 -12.46 -9.59
C GLU A 244 -4.10 -12.67 -9.96
N GLU A 245 -3.17 -12.13 -9.18
CA GLU A 245 -1.72 -12.19 -9.44
C GLU A 245 -0.95 -12.93 -8.35
N ARG A 246 -1.49 -14.05 -7.87
CA ARG A 246 -0.96 -14.82 -6.73
C ARG A 246 0.55 -15.06 -6.80
N ASP A 247 1.07 -15.51 -7.93
CA ASP A 247 2.50 -15.83 -8.08
C ASP A 247 3.41 -14.60 -7.95
N TYR A 248 2.95 -13.44 -8.41
CA TYR A 248 3.71 -12.20 -8.28
C TYR A 248 3.82 -11.77 -6.82
N TYR A 249 2.70 -11.75 -6.11
CA TYR A 249 2.66 -11.32 -4.71
C TYR A 249 3.32 -12.35 -3.76
N SER A 250 3.33 -13.62 -4.15
CA SER A 250 4.03 -14.68 -3.43
C SER A 250 5.53 -14.73 -3.71
N SER A 251 6.01 -14.06 -4.77
CA SER A 251 7.43 -13.95 -5.06
C SER A 251 8.10 -12.95 -4.10
N ILE A 252 8.32 -13.35 -2.86
CA ILE A 252 8.90 -12.55 -1.78
C ILE A 252 10.36 -12.91 -1.50
N SER A 253 11.05 -12.07 -0.73
CA SER A 253 12.41 -12.36 -0.26
C SER A 253 12.42 -13.59 0.68
N SER A 254 13.53 -14.33 0.68
CA SER A 254 13.72 -15.49 1.56
C SER A 254 14.15 -15.10 2.98
N GLU A 255 14.71 -13.89 3.17
CA GLU A 255 15.28 -13.47 4.45
C GLU A 255 15.42 -11.95 4.57
N GLY A 256 15.80 -11.50 5.77
CA GLY A 256 16.09 -10.10 6.08
C GLY A 256 14.86 -9.25 6.41
N ASN A 257 15.08 -7.94 6.45
CA ASN A 257 14.06 -6.96 6.87
C ASN A 257 12.81 -7.02 6.00
N SER A 258 12.94 -7.24 4.69
CA SER A 258 11.81 -7.39 3.76
C SER A 258 10.73 -8.35 4.27
N LEU A 259 11.15 -9.51 4.77
CA LEU A 259 10.22 -10.53 5.24
C LEU A 259 9.59 -10.15 6.59
N VAL A 260 10.35 -9.48 7.47
CA VAL A 260 9.83 -8.92 8.73
C VAL A 260 8.77 -7.86 8.47
N TYR A 261 9.00 -6.94 7.53
CA TYR A 261 8.01 -5.94 7.13
C TYR A 261 6.77 -6.59 6.53
N LEU A 262 6.92 -7.68 5.77
CA LEU A 262 5.77 -8.44 5.26
C LEU A 262 4.96 -9.04 6.41
N VAL A 263 5.60 -9.62 7.43
CA VAL A 263 4.92 -10.13 8.63
C VAL A 263 4.14 -9.01 9.33
N ILE A 264 4.74 -7.84 9.51
CA ILE A 264 4.07 -6.67 10.11
C ILE A 264 2.87 -6.24 9.25
N TYR A 265 3.02 -6.22 7.92
CA TYR A 265 1.92 -5.89 7.01
C TYR A 265 0.76 -6.89 7.12
N LEU A 266 1.08 -8.19 7.13
CA LEU A 266 0.10 -9.26 7.24
C LEU A 266 -0.55 -9.30 8.62
N ALA A 267 0.10 -8.82 9.68
CA ALA A 267 -0.56 -8.67 10.98
C ALA A 267 -1.78 -7.74 10.92
N THR A 268 -1.73 -6.71 10.07
CA THR A 268 -2.84 -5.78 9.81
C THR A 268 -3.84 -6.33 8.80
N TYR A 269 -3.34 -7.01 7.76
CA TYR A 269 -4.16 -7.55 6.66
C TYR A 269 -4.10 -9.08 6.63
N SER A 270 -4.45 -9.73 7.75
CA SER A 270 -4.21 -11.17 7.99
C SER A 270 -4.82 -12.10 6.94
N VAL A 271 -5.98 -11.74 6.39
CA VAL A 271 -6.66 -12.47 5.32
C VAL A 271 -5.78 -12.65 4.08
N LEU A 272 -4.80 -11.76 3.84
CA LEU A 272 -3.89 -11.86 2.71
C LEU A 272 -2.93 -13.05 2.81
N PHE A 273 -2.65 -13.54 4.01
CA PHE A 273 -1.75 -14.67 4.19
C PHE A 273 -2.25 -15.91 3.43
N ASP A 274 -3.55 -16.18 3.50
CA ASP A 274 -4.17 -17.33 2.84
C ASP A 274 -4.26 -17.18 1.32
N LEU A 275 -4.09 -15.96 0.80
CA LEU A 275 -4.04 -15.71 -0.65
C LEU A 275 -2.66 -16.03 -1.25
N LEU A 276 -1.61 -16.05 -0.45
CA LEU A 276 -0.24 -16.37 -0.91
C LEU A 276 -0.09 -17.86 -1.22
N ASN A 277 0.94 -18.21 -1.98
CA ASN A 277 1.29 -19.61 -2.28
C ASN A 277 2.04 -20.30 -1.13
N ASP A 278 2.10 -21.62 -1.17
CA ASP A 278 2.65 -22.44 -0.09
C ASP A 278 4.12 -22.13 0.18
N ASP A 279 4.90 -21.80 -0.85
CA ASP A 279 6.31 -21.38 -0.73
C ASP A 279 6.44 -20.06 0.08
N ALA A 280 5.63 -19.05 -0.26
CA ALA A 280 5.60 -17.79 0.48
C ALA A 280 5.14 -17.99 1.92
N GLN A 281 4.08 -18.78 2.13
CA GLN A 281 3.58 -19.09 3.47
C GLN A 281 4.64 -19.82 4.31
N MET A 282 5.39 -20.76 3.73
CA MET A 282 6.47 -21.46 4.40
C MET A 282 7.58 -20.50 4.83
N LYS A 283 8.00 -19.57 3.96
CA LYS A 283 9.01 -18.53 4.27
C LYS A 283 8.54 -17.63 5.42
N ILE A 284 7.27 -17.19 5.37
CA ILE A 284 6.68 -16.35 6.41
C ILE A 284 6.64 -17.09 7.75
N LYS A 285 6.18 -18.34 7.79
CA LYS A 285 6.18 -19.17 9.01
C LYS A 285 7.59 -19.33 9.58
N HIS A 286 8.56 -19.65 8.72
CA HIS A 286 9.96 -19.75 9.11
C HIS A 286 10.52 -18.42 9.68
N CYS A 287 10.16 -17.28 9.10
CA CYS A 287 10.53 -15.97 9.62
C CYS A 287 9.94 -15.72 11.01
N ILE A 288 8.65 -16.02 11.19
CA ILE A 288 7.95 -15.91 12.47
C ILE A 288 8.60 -16.82 13.52
N GLU A 289 9.15 -17.97 13.17
CA GLU A 289 9.81 -18.86 14.12
C GLU A 289 11.21 -18.38 14.55
N ASN A 290 11.91 -17.63 13.70
CA ASN A 290 13.35 -17.35 13.88
C ASN A 290 13.69 -15.87 14.11
N ASN A 291 12.76 -14.94 13.89
CA ASN A 291 12.99 -13.51 14.10
C ASN A 291 12.14 -12.95 15.25
N THR A 292 12.78 -12.25 16.19
CA THR A 292 12.14 -11.64 17.37
C THR A 292 10.94 -10.76 17.01
N ILE A 293 11.08 -9.86 16.03
CA ILE A 293 10.00 -8.96 15.62
C ILE A 293 8.87 -9.75 14.94
N ALA A 294 9.22 -10.69 14.06
CA ALA A 294 8.23 -11.52 13.39
C ALA A 294 7.44 -12.42 14.37
N LYS A 295 8.08 -12.96 15.41
CA LYS A 295 7.39 -13.70 16.50
C LYS A 295 6.29 -12.88 17.14
N ILE A 296 6.51 -11.57 17.32
CA ILE A 296 5.58 -10.66 18.00
C ILE A 296 4.34 -10.40 17.16
N PHE A 297 4.53 -10.13 15.87
CA PHE A 297 3.44 -9.72 14.96
C PHE A 297 2.81 -10.87 14.17
N GLY A 298 3.44 -12.06 14.18
CA GLY A 298 3.00 -13.25 13.45
C GLY A 298 1.78 -13.97 14.03
N TRP A 299 0.82 -13.25 14.62
CA TRP A 299 -0.34 -13.84 15.29
C TRP A 299 -1.29 -14.57 14.33
N PHE A 300 -1.34 -14.14 13.07
CA PHE A 300 -2.28 -14.64 12.05
C PHE A 300 -2.05 -16.12 11.67
N ILE A 301 -0.88 -16.70 11.98
CA ILE A 301 -0.63 -18.14 11.79
C ILE A 301 -1.00 -19.00 13.02
N LYS A 302 -1.45 -18.37 14.12
CA LYS A 302 -1.73 -19.03 15.42
C LYS A 302 -3.20 -19.37 15.64
N GLY A 303 -4.07 -18.96 14.72
CA GLY A 303 -5.52 -19.23 14.74
C GLY A 303 -6.31 -18.31 15.67
N SER A 304 -5.77 -17.92 16.82
CA SER A 304 -6.38 -16.94 17.73
C SER A 304 -5.33 -16.10 18.46
N LEU A 305 -5.75 -14.93 18.96
CA LEU A 305 -4.90 -14.09 19.80
C LEU A 305 -4.60 -14.76 21.16
N GLU A 306 -5.49 -15.61 21.66
CA GLU A 306 -5.25 -16.41 22.88
C GLU A 306 -4.12 -17.42 22.67
N ASN A 307 -4.12 -18.15 21.54
CA ASN A 307 -3.02 -19.05 21.19
C ASN A 307 -1.71 -18.28 21.00
N HIS A 308 -1.78 -17.11 20.36
CA HIS A 308 -0.62 -16.22 20.20
C HIS A 308 -0.04 -15.77 21.55
N TYR A 309 -0.91 -15.39 22.49
CA TYR A 309 -0.52 -15.09 23.86
C TYR A 309 0.22 -16.26 24.52
N HIS A 310 -0.33 -17.48 24.45
CA HIS A 310 0.32 -18.67 25.02
C HIS A 310 1.67 -18.99 24.37
N ASP A 311 1.78 -18.83 23.06
CA ASP A 311 3.05 -18.99 22.34
C ASP A 311 4.11 -17.99 22.80
N LEU A 312 3.73 -16.72 22.99
CA LEU A 312 4.63 -15.69 23.51
C LEU A 312 5.05 -15.97 24.96
N LEU A 313 4.15 -16.44 25.83
CA LEU A 313 4.49 -16.84 27.19
C LEU A 313 5.54 -17.96 27.21
N ASN A 314 5.31 -19.01 26.43
CA ASN A 314 6.23 -20.14 26.31
C ASN A 314 7.61 -19.67 25.82
N TRP A 315 7.63 -18.73 24.88
CA TRP A 315 8.85 -18.14 24.37
C TRP A 315 9.58 -17.30 25.41
N PHE A 316 8.86 -16.49 26.20
CA PHE A 316 9.45 -15.70 27.28
C PHE A 316 10.09 -16.56 28.36
N GLU A 317 9.45 -17.67 28.71
CA GLU A 317 9.97 -18.63 29.69
C GLU A 317 11.24 -19.32 29.19
N LYS A 318 11.23 -19.81 27.94
CA LYS A 318 12.33 -20.59 27.37
C LYS A 318 13.55 -19.76 27.02
N ASP A 319 13.33 -18.63 26.34
CA ASP A 319 14.42 -17.90 25.66
C ASP A 319 14.76 -16.57 26.36
N ASN A 320 13.93 -16.11 27.30
CA ASN A 320 14.10 -14.86 28.04
C ASN A 320 14.49 -13.66 27.15
N PRO A 321 13.74 -13.38 26.06
CA PRO A 321 14.16 -12.43 25.04
C PRO A 321 14.27 -11.01 25.61
N LYS A 322 15.05 -10.16 24.94
CA LYS A 322 15.03 -8.71 25.18
C LYS A 322 14.04 -8.07 24.21
N PHE A 323 12.98 -7.52 24.77
CA PHE A 323 11.99 -6.72 24.03
C PHE A 323 12.42 -5.26 23.98
N GLU A 324 12.37 -4.64 22.80
CA GLU A 324 12.55 -3.19 22.68
C GLU A 324 11.27 -2.47 23.10
N SER A 325 11.37 -1.43 23.93
CA SER A 325 10.24 -0.67 24.47
C SER A 325 9.22 -0.21 23.41
N LYS A 326 9.69 0.17 22.22
CA LYS A 326 8.86 0.61 21.08
C LYS A 326 7.94 -0.49 20.50
N LEU A 327 8.12 -1.76 20.87
CA LEU A 327 7.35 -2.89 20.34
C LEU A 327 6.09 -3.19 21.16
N TRP A 328 6.02 -2.73 22.42
CA TRP A 328 4.88 -3.00 23.30
C TRP A 328 3.59 -2.36 22.81
N LYS A 329 3.64 -1.08 22.42
CA LYS A 329 2.46 -0.36 21.94
C LYS A 329 1.89 -1.01 20.67
N PRO A 330 2.68 -1.29 19.62
CA PRO A 330 2.18 -2.04 18.47
C PRO A 330 1.63 -3.44 18.80
N LEU A 331 2.18 -4.15 19.79
CA LEU A 331 1.65 -5.46 20.22
C LEU A 331 0.27 -5.32 20.88
N LEU A 332 0.07 -4.30 21.71
CA LEU A 332 -1.24 -3.97 22.27
C LEU A 332 -2.25 -3.62 21.17
N GLU A 333 -1.85 -2.80 20.19
CA GLU A 333 -2.70 -2.32 19.09
C GLU A 333 -3.06 -3.39 18.04
N ILE A 334 -2.68 -4.66 18.21
CA ILE A 334 -3.15 -5.77 17.36
C ILE A 334 -4.67 -5.94 17.49
N SER A 335 -5.25 -5.62 18.65
CA SER A 335 -6.70 -5.70 18.89
C SER A 335 -7.14 -4.70 19.96
N ASP A 336 -8.26 -4.04 19.72
CA ASP A 336 -8.87 -3.10 20.69
C ASP A 336 -9.87 -3.78 21.64
N THR A 337 -9.84 -5.13 21.72
CA THR A 337 -10.75 -5.89 22.59
C THR A 337 -10.28 -5.88 24.04
N SER A 338 -11.22 -5.87 24.99
CA SER A 338 -10.91 -5.99 26.42
C SER A 338 -10.18 -7.29 26.75
N GLU A 339 -10.53 -8.37 26.06
CA GLU A 339 -9.94 -9.69 26.20
C GLU A 339 -8.46 -9.66 25.82
N TRP A 340 -8.10 -9.01 24.70
CA TRP A 340 -6.70 -8.87 24.32
C TRP A 340 -5.94 -7.94 25.26
N GLN A 341 -6.55 -6.85 25.73
CA GLN A 341 -5.93 -5.98 26.73
C GLN A 341 -5.59 -6.74 28.02
N ASP A 342 -6.48 -7.62 28.48
CA ASP A 342 -6.24 -8.48 29.64
C ASP A 342 -5.06 -9.44 29.42
N LEU A 343 -5.02 -10.10 28.25
CA LEU A 343 -3.93 -10.98 27.87
C LEU A 343 -2.61 -10.21 27.75
N PHE A 344 -2.62 -9.01 27.17
CA PHE A 344 -1.46 -8.13 27.07
C PHE A 344 -0.93 -7.75 28.46
N CYS A 345 -1.80 -7.35 29.40
CA CYS A 345 -1.39 -7.02 30.77
C CYS A 345 -0.75 -8.22 31.47
N LYS A 346 -1.32 -9.42 31.30
CA LYS A 346 -0.72 -10.66 31.81
C LYS A 346 0.61 -11.01 31.12
N LEU A 347 0.75 -10.67 29.85
CA LEU A 347 1.96 -10.92 29.06
C LEU A 347 3.11 -10.04 29.54
N VAL A 348 2.90 -8.73 29.72
CA VAL A 348 3.92 -7.83 30.29
C VAL A 348 4.24 -8.18 31.75
N SER A 349 3.24 -8.62 32.53
CA SER A 349 3.43 -9.12 33.91
C SER A 349 4.32 -10.35 33.94
N THR A 350 4.11 -11.29 33.02
CA THR A 350 4.92 -12.51 32.93
C THR A 350 6.33 -12.19 32.44
N TYR A 351 6.47 -11.29 31.47
CA TYR A 351 7.77 -10.81 31.02
C TYR A 351 8.59 -10.21 32.18
N TYR A 352 8.00 -9.33 32.98
CA TYR A 352 8.61 -8.81 34.20
C TYR A 352 8.90 -9.90 35.24
N GLY A 353 7.95 -10.81 35.46
CA GLY A 353 8.08 -11.95 36.38
C GLY A 353 9.19 -12.94 36.00
N PHE A 354 9.62 -13.00 34.74
CA PHE A 354 10.76 -13.81 34.29
C PHE A 354 12.10 -13.07 34.31
N SER A 355 12.22 -11.96 35.02
CA SER A 355 13.50 -11.25 35.18
C SER A 355 14.54 -12.14 35.86
N LEU A 356 15.72 -12.29 35.25
CA LEU A 356 16.82 -13.14 35.72
C LEU A 356 17.78 -12.40 36.66
N ASN A 357 17.75 -11.07 36.67
CA ASN A 357 18.56 -10.23 37.55
C ASN A 357 17.85 -8.89 37.83
N PHE A 358 18.36 -8.14 38.81
CA PHE A 358 17.79 -6.86 39.23
C PHE A 358 17.79 -5.80 38.13
N TYR A 359 18.87 -5.68 37.32
CA TYR A 359 18.92 -4.71 36.22
C TYR A 359 17.84 -4.99 35.17
N GLN A 360 17.67 -6.28 34.82
CA GLN A 360 16.62 -6.69 33.91
C GLN A 360 15.23 -6.41 34.48
N ALA A 361 15.02 -6.63 35.79
CA ALA A 361 13.76 -6.30 36.44
C ALA A 361 13.47 -4.79 36.38
N ASP A 362 14.47 -3.94 36.60
CA ASP A 362 14.34 -2.48 36.47
C ASP A 362 13.95 -2.07 35.04
N ASP A 363 14.65 -2.60 34.03
CA ASP A 363 14.35 -2.33 32.62
C ASP A 363 12.93 -2.80 32.27
N ARG A 364 12.58 -4.04 32.62
CA ARG A 364 11.27 -4.62 32.29
C ARG A 364 10.12 -3.92 33.01
N PHE A 365 10.29 -3.49 34.25
CA PHE A 365 9.25 -2.72 34.93
C PHE A 365 9.05 -1.36 34.25
N SER A 366 10.14 -0.63 34.00
CA SER A 366 10.09 0.72 33.42
C SER A 366 9.58 0.75 31.97
N GLU A 367 9.86 -0.30 31.18
CA GLU A 367 9.46 -0.36 29.77
C GLU A 367 8.14 -1.10 29.51
N ALA A 368 7.79 -2.11 30.32
CA ALA A 368 6.65 -3.00 30.04
C ALA A 368 5.51 -2.90 31.06
N ILE A 369 5.77 -2.52 32.32
CA ILE A 369 4.72 -2.40 33.35
C ILE A 369 4.28 -0.95 33.49
N LYS A 370 5.20 -0.06 33.89
CA LYS A 370 4.92 1.34 34.23
C LYS A 370 4.12 2.09 33.14
N PRO A 371 4.48 2.00 31.83
CA PRO A 371 3.78 2.76 30.80
C PRO A 371 2.35 2.27 30.56
N TYR A 372 2.01 1.05 30.98
CA TYR A 372 0.73 0.39 30.69
C TYR A 372 -0.08 0.08 31.94
N LEU A 373 0.39 0.50 33.13
CA LEU A 373 -0.25 0.18 34.41
C LEU A 373 -1.72 0.66 34.49
N TYR A 374 -2.04 1.77 33.81
CA TYR A 374 -3.40 2.31 33.71
C TYR A 374 -4.40 1.35 33.01
N LEU A 375 -3.91 0.39 32.22
CA LEU A 375 -4.73 -0.63 31.55
C LEU A 375 -5.07 -1.82 32.44
N PHE A 376 -4.38 -1.97 33.57
CA PHE A 376 -4.59 -3.11 34.46
C PHE A 376 -5.93 -2.97 35.19
N ASN A 377 -6.70 -4.06 35.19
CA ASN A 377 -7.92 -4.21 35.96
C ASN A 377 -7.68 -5.11 37.18
N GLU A 378 -8.73 -5.36 37.96
CA GLU A 378 -8.66 -6.19 39.16
C GLU A 378 -8.00 -7.56 38.93
N LYS A 379 -8.40 -8.26 37.86
CA LYS A 379 -7.90 -9.61 37.56
C LYS A 379 -6.43 -9.59 37.13
N THR A 380 -6.04 -8.62 36.32
CA THR A 380 -4.66 -8.54 35.80
C THR A 380 -3.69 -8.00 36.86
N LEU A 381 -4.16 -7.18 37.81
CA LEU A 381 -3.36 -6.77 38.97
C LEU A 381 -3.06 -7.93 39.89
N ILE A 382 -4.06 -8.74 40.24
CA ILE A 382 -3.87 -9.96 41.04
C ILE A 382 -2.82 -10.85 40.36
N PHE A 383 -2.93 -11.05 39.05
CA PHE A 383 -1.95 -11.82 38.29
C PHE A 383 -0.54 -11.20 38.33
N LEU A 384 -0.40 -9.87 38.26
CA LEU A 384 0.90 -9.19 38.40
C LEU A 384 1.51 -9.42 39.78
N LEU A 385 0.70 -9.34 40.84
CA LEU A 385 1.15 -9.59 42.21
C LEU A 385 1.66 -11.03 42.37
N ASP A 386 0.95 -12.01 41.82
CA ASP A 386 1.40 -13.41 41.84
C ASP A 386 2.77 -13.58 41.15
N LYS A 387 3.01 -12.86 40.03
CA LYS A 387 4.30 -12.86 39.34
C LYS A 387 5.41 -12.17 40.14
N ILE A 388 5.08 -11.12 40.88
CA ILE A 388 6.03 -10.45 41.78
C ILE A 388 6.42 -11.43 42.89
N GLU A 389 5.45 -11.98 43.62
CA GLU A 389 5.68 -12.91 44.73
C GLU A 389 6.53 -14.12 44.34
N ALA A 390 6.41 -14.59 43.10
CA ALA A 390 7.12 -15.77 42.61
C ALA A 390 8.61 -15.54 42.31
N ASN A 391 9.08 -14.30 42.16
CA ASN A 391 10.46 -14.03 41.71
C ASN A 391 11.17 -12.96 42.54
N ASN A 392 12.22 -13.36 43.26
CA ASN A 392 13.02 -12.49 44.11
C ASN A 392 13.77 -11.38 43.37
N GLN A 393 14.01 -11.54 42.06
CA GLN A 393 14.57 -10.48 41.22
C GLN A 393 13.61 -9.29 41.10
N THR A 394 12.31 -9.52 41.26
CA THR A 394 11.30 -8.47 41.20
C THR A 394 11.19 -7.72 42.53
N TYR A 395 11.17 -8.39 43.69
CA TYR A 395 10.89 -7.70 44.97
C TYR A 395 12.11 -7.33 45.83
N TYR A 396 13.29 -7.96 45.64
CA TYR A 396 14.51 -7.60 46.37
C TYR A 396 15.38 -6.54 45.69
N ARG A 397 15.06 -6.13 44.46
CA ARG A 397 15.79 -5.05 43.78
C ARG A 397 15.56 -3.70 44.48
N GLY A 398 16.54 -2.80 44.44
CA GLY A 398 16.48 -1.51 45.12
C GLY A 398 15.28 -0.64 44.72
N LYS A 399 14.93 -0.60 43.43
CA LYS A 399 13.79 0.19 42.91
C LYS A 399 12.41 -0.37 43.25
N SER A 400 12.34 -1.55 43.87
CA SER A 400 11.06 -2.19 44.17
C SER A 400 10.12 -1.35 45.00
N VAL A 401 10.64 -0.57 45.95
CA VAL A 401 9.79 0.29 46.78
C VAL A 401 9.05 1.33 45.91
N GLU A 402 9.79 2.13 45.14
CA GLU A 402 9.20 3.19 44.29
C GLU A 402 8.29 2.61 43.19
N ASP A 403 8.76 1.59 42.48
CA ASP A 403 8.03 1.01 41.35
C ASP A 403 6.78 0.25 41.81
N HIS A 404 6.86 -0.54 42.89
CA HIS A 404 5.70 -1.29 43.40
C HIS A 404 4.70 -0.38 44.12
N PHE A 405 5.12 0.79 44.62
CA PHE A 405 4.21 1.81 45.13
C PHE A 405 3.24 2.29 44.03
N LEU A 406 3.68 2.41 42.76
CA LEU A 406 2.77 2.73 41.65
C LEU A 406 1.69 1.66 41.46
N VAL A 407 2.07 0.38 41.59
CA VAL A 407 1.13 -0.75 41.52
C VAL A 407 0.17 -0.71 42.71
N TYR A 408 0.67 -0.39 43.91
CA TYR A 408 -0.14 -0.22 45.12
C TYR A 408 -1.21 0.88 44.94
N LEU A 409 -0.83 2.04 44.40
CA LEU A 409 -1.78 3.13 44.11
C LEU A 409 -2.88 2.67 43.15
N ARG A 410 -2.51 1.94 42.09
CA ARG A 410 -3.48 1.39 41.13
C ARG A 410 -4.41 0.35 41.77
N ILE A 411 -3.93 -0.45 42.71
CA ILE A 411 -4.75 -1.37 43.50
C ILE A 411 -5.73 -0.59 44.37
N LYS A 412 -5.26 0.44 45.09
CA LYS A 412 -6.14 1.29 45.91
C LYS A 412 -7.21 1.99 45.09
N GLU A 413 -6.88 2.46 43.89
CA GLU A 413 -7.85 3.07 42.97
C GLU A 413 -9.00 2.10 42.60
N LEU A 414 -8.69 0.84 42.31
CA LEU A 414 -9.67 -0.14 41.84
C LEU A 414 -10.41 -0.88 42.96
N PHE A 415 -9.70 -1.27 44.01
CA PHE A 415 -10.24 -2.10 45.09
C PHE A 415 -10.59 -1.31 46.36
N GLY A 416 -10.12 -0.06 46.48
CA GLY A 416 -10.21 0.73 47.71
C GLY A 416 -9.49 0.05 48.88
N ASP A 417 -10.04 0.20 50.09
CA ASP A 417 -9.49 -0.40 51.31
C ASP A 417 -9.84 -1.88 51.50
N LYS A 418 -10.50 -2.49 50.52
CA LYS A 418 -10.96 -3.89 50.62
C LYS A 418 -9.91 -4.91 50.19
N PHE A 419 -8.83 -4.48 49.55
CA PHE A 419 -7.78 -5.39 49.10
C PHE A 419 -6.94 -5.90 50.27
N ASP A 420 -6.85 -7.22 50.40
CA ASP A 420 -6.04 -7.86 51.45
C ASP A 420 -4.60 -8.08 50.97
N PHE A 421 -3.71 -7.17 51.37
CA PHE A 421 -2.28 -7.26 51.06
C PHE A 421 -1.55 -8.34 51.86
N SER A 422 -2.14 -8.95 52.90
CA SER A 422 -1.49 -9.99 53.68
C SER A 422 -1.19 -11.26 52.88
N SER A 423 -1.93 -11.47 51.78
CA SER A 423 -1.68 -12.55 50.82
C SER A 423 -0.45 -12.30 49.93
N TYR A 424 0.12 -11.10 49.96
CA TYR A 424 1.22 -10.64 49.10
C TYR A 424 2.37 -10.01 49.92
N PRO A 425 3.00 -10.78 50.84
CA PRO A 425 3.94 -10.26 51.82
C PRO A 425 5.30 -9.82 51.25
N LYS A 426 5.66 -10.21 50.02
CA LYS A 426 6.92 -9.80 49.38
C LYS A 426 6.73 -8.55 48.55
N PHE A 427 5.52 -8.35 48.02
CA PHE A 427 5.11 -7.11 47.37
C PHE A 427 4.84 -5.99 48.36
N TYR A 428 4.02 -6.25 49.39
CA TYR A 428 3.59 -5.23 50.33
C TYR A 428 4.71 -4.86 51.29
N LYS A 429 4.97 -3.55 51.40
CA LYS A 429 6.05 -2.99 52.20
C LYS A 429 5.50 -1.92 53.14
N ASP A 430 5.99 -1.90 54.37
CA ASP A 430 5.55 -0.95 55.39
C ASP A 430 5.77 0.51 54.92
N GLU A 431 6.80 0.75 54.12
CA GLU A 431 7.16 2.03 53.51
C GLU A 431 6.08 2.60 52.57
N PHE A 432 5.14 1.78 52.06
CA PHE A 432 4.03 2.29 51.23
C PHE A 432 3.07 3.16 52.02
N MET A 433 2.88 2.88 53.31
CA MET A 433 2.01 3.67 54.18
C MET A 433 2.63 5.05 54.46
N GLU A 434 3.95 5.13 54.60
CA GLU A 434 4.68 6.39 54.81
C GLU A 434 4.60 7.29 53.56
N GLN A 435 4.76 6.72 52.36
CA GLN A 435 4.69 7.46 51.08
C GLN A 435 3.28 7.94 50.71
N SER A 436 2.23 7.24 51.18
CA SER A 436 0.84 7.66 50.96
C SER A 436 0.45 8.92 51.75
N ILE A 437 1.14 9.21 52.85
CA ILE A 437 0.86 10.39 53.69
C ILE A 437 1.45 11.68 53.06
N ASP A 438 2.55 11.58 52.32
CA ASP A 438 3.23 12.72 51.70
C ASP A 438 2.63 13.16 50.35
N THR A 439 1.69 12.38 49.78
CA THR A 439 1.06 12.67 48.48
C THR A 439 -0.34 13.30 48.58
N ASP A 440 -0.87 13.47 49.80
CA ASP A 440 -2.19 14.05 50.09
C ASP A 440 -2.17 15.59 50.37
N PHE A 441 -1.23 16.34 49.77
CA PHE A 441 -1.15 17.81 49.87
C PHE A 441 -1.40 18.55 48.55
#